data_AF-A0A3L7ALE8-F1
#
_entry.id   AF-A0A3L7ALE8-F1
#
_cell.length_a   1.000
_cell.length_b   1.000
_cell.length_c   1.000
_cell.angle_alpha   90.00
_cell.angle_beta   90.00
_cell.angle_gamma   90.00
#
_symmetry.space_group_name_H-M   'P 1'
#
loop_
_entity.id
_entity.type
_entity.pdbx_description
1 polymer ?
#
loop_
_entity_poly.entity_id
_entity_poly.type
_entity_poly.pdbx_seq_one_letter_code
_entity_poly.pdbx_strand_id
1 'polypeptide(L)'
;MAKLLTMDEAAREMGICTTTLREHVRHGEIPFISLGRGEKRKRRMFDPADLQAFIAARRERETCPSTKTSGAPTTNMTSRCEVLDISVLRAAHRAAKQSDSRKSAGSSRRRRRAGQPASR
;
A
#
# COMPACT_ATOMS: atom_id res chain seq x y z
N MET A 1 -15.83 13.95 -50.44
CA MET A 1 -16.52 12.64 -50.34
C MET A 1 -15.53 11.66 -49.72
N ALA A 2 -15.77 11.24 -48.47
CA ALA A 2 -14.88 10.33 -47.78
C ALA A 2 -15.02 8.92 -48.38
N LYS A 3 -13.88 8.26 -48.66
CA LYS A 3 -13.88 6.88 -49.13
C LYS A 3 -14.28 5.98 -47.96
N LEU A 4 -15.32 5.18 -48.14
CA LEU A 4 -15.72 4.18 -47.17
C LEU A 4 -14.67 3.08 -47.07
N LEU A 5 -14.36 2.67 -45.85
CA LEU A 5 -13.33 1.70 -45.52
C LEU A 5 -13.93 0.32 -45.30
N THR A 6 -13.24 -0.70 -45.78
CA THR A 6 -13.53 -2.09 -45.43
C THR A 6 -13.14 -2.38 -43.97
N MET A 7 -13.62 -3.50 -43.43
CA MET A 7 -13.27 -3.93 -42.07
C MET A 7 -11.74 -4.05 -41.87
N ASP A 8 -11.03 -4.55 -42.87
CA ASP A 8 -9.58 -4.73 -42.78
C ASP A 8 -8.84 -3.39 -42.86
N GLU A 9 -9.30 -2.46 -43.72
CA GLU A 9 -8.74 -1.11 -43.80
C GLU A 9 -9.01 -0.31 -42.52
N ALA A 10 -10.24 -0.36 -41.99
CA ALA A 10 -10.64 0.32 -40.75
C ALA A 10 -9.84 -0.20 -39.54
N ALA A 11 -9.62 -1.53 -39.47
CA ALA A 11 -8.82 -2.14 -38.42
C ALA A 11 -7.36 -1.67 -38.49
N ARG A 12 -6.78 -1.58 -39.69
CA ARG A 12 -5.42 -1.05 -39.90
C ARG A 12 -5.32 0.43 -39.52
N GLU A 13 -6.34 1.23 -39.84
CA GLU A 13 -6.35 2.65 -39.50
C GLU A 13 -6.42 2.89 -37.98
N MET A 14 -7.21 2.08 -37.27
CA MET A 14 -7.29 2.14 -35.80
C MET A 14 -6.13 1.42 -35.10
N GLY A 15 -5.31 0.65 -35.82
CA GLY A 15 -4.22 -0.13 -35.25
C GLY A 15 -4.67 -1.33 -34.40
N ILE A 16 -5.85 -1.90 -34.67
CA ILE A 16 -6.41 -3.02 -33.90
C ILE A 16 -6.66 -4.25 -34.77
N CYS A 17 -6.91 -5.39 -34.13
CA CYS A 17 -7.28 -6.63 -34.80
C CYS A 17 -8.71 -6.54 -35.40
N THR A 18 -8.94 -7.21 -36.52
CA THR A 18 -10.26 -7.27 -37.17
C THR A 18 -11.31 -8.00 -36.32
N THR A 19 -10.87 -8.90 -35.44
CA THR A 19 -11.70 -9.57 -34.43
C THR A 19 -12.25 -8.57 -33.41
N THR A 20 -11.37 -7.73 -32.84
CA THR A 20 -11.72 -6.68 -31.89
C THR A 20 -12.66 -5.65 -32.51
N LEU A 21 -12.37 -5.20 -33.74
CA LEU A 21 -13.28 -4.31 -34.47
C LEU A 21 -14.67 -4.95 -34.65
N ARG A 22 -14.72 -6.25 -34.98
CA ARG A 22 -15.99 -6.96 -35.14
C ARG A 22 -16.78 -7.03 -33.83
N GLU A 23 -16.12 -7.16 -32.69
CA GLU A 23 -16.76 -7.14 -31.37
C GLU A 23 -17.37 -5.78 -31.07
N HIS A 24 -16.64 -4.68 -31.26
CA HIS A 24 -17.17 -3.31 -31.10
C HIS A 24 -18.42 -3.08 -31.96
N VAL A 25 -18.42 -3.56 -33.20
CA VAL A 25 -19.57 -3.46 -34.09
C VAL A 25 -20.74 -4.35 -33.64
N ARG A 26 -20.46 -5.51 -33.02
CA ARG A 26 -21.50 -6.38 -32.43
C ARG A 26 -22.13 -5.76 -31.19
N HIS A 27 -21.33 -5.05 -30.40
CA HIS A 27 -21.80 -4.28 -29.23
C HIS A 27 -22.54 -3.00 -29.62
N GLY A 28 -22.48 -2.59 -30.90
CA GLY A 28 -23.15 -1.40 -31.40
C GLY A 28 -22.41 -0.09 -31.11
N GLU A 29 -21.12 -0.17 -30.76
CA GLU A 29 -20.30 0.98 -30.40
C GLU A 29 -19.81 1.78 -31.62
N ILE A 30 -19.71 1.10 -32.78
CA ILE A 30 -19.23 1.71 -34.02
C ILE A 30 -20.33 1.58 -35.08
N PRO A 31 -20.84 2.70 -35.63
CA PRO A 31 -21.80 2.67 -36.73
C PRO A 31 -21.15 2.12 -38.00
N PHE A 32 -21.95 1.43 -38.81
CA PHE A 32 -21.48 0.86 -40.07
C PHE A 32 -22.55 0.95 -41.14
N ILE A 33 -22.09 1.07 -42.38
CA ILE A 33 -22.93 1.08 -43.56
C ILE A 33 -22.96 -0.33 -44.14
N SER A 34 -24.17 -0.87 -44.29
CA SER A 34 -24.38 -2.17 -44.94
C SER A 34 -24.50 -1.96 -46.46
N LEU A 35 -23.46 -2.34 -47.22
CA LEU A 35 -23.51 -2.27 -48.69
C LEU A 35 -24.06 -3.54 -49.35
N GLY A 36 -24.09 -4.66 -48.60
CA GLY A 36 -24.57 -5.94 -49.12
C GLY A 36 -26.07 -6.13 -48.94
N ARG A 37 -26.75 -6.62 -49.99
CA ARG A 37 -28.13 -7.16 -49.93
C ARG A 37 -28.20 -8.59 -49.36
N GLY A 38 -27.07 -9.26 -49.17
CA GLY A 38 -27.03 -10.64 -48.68
C GLY A 38 -27.35 -10.73 -47.19
N GLU A 39 -28.39 -11.49 -46.83
CA GLU A 39 -28.80 -11.71 -45.43
C GLU A 39 -27.75 -12.49 -44.62
N LYS A 40 -27.14 -13.51 -45.23
CA LYS A 40 -26.18 -14.41 -44.55
C LYS A 40 -24.80 -13.79 -44.32
N ARG A 41 -24.31 -12.94 -45.23
CA ARG A 41 -23.00 -12.27 -45.13
C ARG A 41 -23.13 -10.81 -45.53
N LYS A 42 -23.45 -9.95 -44.54
CA LYS A 42 -23.55 -8.50 -44.72
C LYS A 42 -22.15 -7.90 -44.86
N ARG A 43 -21.86 -7.27 -46.01
CA ARG A 43 -20.66 -6.45 -46.18
C ARG A 43 -20.86 -5.14 -45.43
N ARG A 44 -20.01 -4.90 -44.43
CA ARG A 44 -20.01 -3.71 -43.58
C ARG A 44 -18.85 -2.81 -44.00
N MET A 45 -19.12 -1.53 -44.16
CA MET A 45 -18.13 -0.50 -44.47
C MET A 45 -18.27 0.65 -43.49
N PHE A 46 -17.17 1.35 -43.25
CA PHE A 46 -17.04 2.36 -42.20
C PHE A 46 -16.70 3.70 -42.81
N ASP A 47 -17.31 4.76 -42.29
CA ASP A 47 -16.85 6.11 -42.58
C ASP A 47 -15.62 6.42 -41.70
N PRO A 48 -14.52 6.94 -42.26
CA PRO A 48 -13.38 7.37 -41.45
C PRO A 48 -13.77 8.37 -40.36
N ALA A 49 -14.78 9.22 -40.58
CA ALA A 49 -15.25 10.17 -39.57
C ALA A 49 -15.81 9.46 -38.33
N ASP A 50 -16.54 8.36 -38.52
CA ASP A 50 -17.11 7.57 -37.42
C ASP A 50 -16.00 6.86 -36.62
N LEU A 51 -14.97 6.37 -37.31
CA LEU A 51 -13.80 5.77 -36.65
C LEU A 51 -13.06 6.79 -35.79
N GLN A 52 -12.87 8.01 -36.30
CA GLN A 52 -12.25 9.10 -35.54
C GLN A 52 -13.12 9.54 -34.36
N ALA A 53 -14.44 9.58 -34.53
CA ALA A 53 -15.38 9.87 -33.44
C ALA A 53 -15.29 8.80 -32.33
N PHE A 54 -15.19 7.52 -32.69
CA PHE A 54 -14.99 6.43 -31.74
C PHE A 54 -13.67 6.56 -30.98
N ILE A 55 -12.56 6.84 -31.68
CA ILE A 55 -11.25 7.09 -31.06
C ILE A 55 -11.35 8.28 -30.09
N ALA A 56 -11.97 9.38 -30.51
CA ALA A 56 -12.12 10.58 -29.70
C ALA A 56 -12.97 10.33 -28.46
N ALA A 57 -14.08 9.59 -28.58
CA ALA A 57 -14.96 9.24 -27.47
C ALA A 57 -14.25 8.35 -26.44
N ARG A 58 -13.40 7.43 -26.90
CA ARG A 58 -12.65 6.50 -26.05
C ARG A 58 -11.30 7.03 -25.59
N ARG A 59 -10.94 8.25 -25.99
CA ARG A 59 -9.71 8.92 -25.59
C ARG A 59 -9.83 9.38 -24.14
N GLU A 60 -9.64 8.45 -23.22
CA GLU A 60 -9.48 8.76 -21.82
C GLU A 60 -8.04 9.22 -21.57
N ARG A 61 -7.88 10.28 -20.79
CA ARG A 61 -6.59 10.58 -20.16
C ARG A 61 -6.59 9.83 -18.85
N GLU A 62 -5.58 8.99 -18.63
CA GLU A 62 -5.30 8.47 -17.29
C GLU A 62 -5.12 9.69 -16.37
N THR A 63 -6.18 10.03 -15.64
CA THR A 63 -6.04 10.90 -14.48
C THR A 63 -5.40 10.00 -13.46
N CYS A 64 -4.08 10.05 -13.33
CA CYS A 64 -3.38 9.36 -12.25
C CYS A 64 -4.15 9.70 -10.97
N PRO A 65 -4.81 8.74 -10.31
CA PRO A 65 -5.37 9.02 -9.01
C PRO A 65 -4.15 9.32 -8.13
N SER A 66 -3.90 10.61 -7.90
CA SER A 66 -2.90 11.07 -6.96
C SER A 66 -3.10 10.23 -5.71
N THR A 67 -2.06 9.53 -5.28
CA THR A 67 -2.00 8.72 -4.07
C THR A 67 -2.22 9.60 -2.84
N LYS A 68 -3.46 10.09 -2.66
CA LYS A 68 -3.94 10.61 -1.40
C LYS A 68 -4.24 9.40 -0.54
N THR A 69 -3.19 8.75 -0.06
CA THR A 69 -3.32 7.94 1.15
C THR A 69 -3.76 8.93 2.22
N SER A 70 -5.04 8.94 2.57
CA SER A 70 -5.46 9.50 3.84
C SER A 70 -4.63 8.77 4.88
N GLY A 71 -3.59 9.42 5.42
CA GLY A 71 -2.77 8.86 6.48
C GLY A 71 -3.72 8.32 7.54
N ALA A 72 -3.51 7.07 7.95
CA ALA A 72 -4.34 6.47 9.00
C ALA A 72 -4.45 7.47 10.17
N PRO A 73 -5.65 7.71 10.73
CA PRO A 73 -5.77 8.60 11.88
C PRO A 73 -4.83 8.10 12.98
N THR A 74 -3.80 8.88 13.28
CA THR A 74 -2.91 8.58 14.40
C THR A 74 -3.69 8.85 15.67
N THR A 75 -4.11 7.80 16.36
CA THR A 75 -4.67 7.92 17.71
C THR A 75 -3.58 8.54 18.60
N ASN A 76 -3.75 9.81 18.98
CA ASN A 76 -2.92 10.41 20.02
C ASN A 76 -3.20 9.64 21.32
N MET A 77 -2.26 8.79 21.72
CA MET A 77 -2.35 8.05 22.97
C MET A 77 -2.02 9.01 24.11
N THR A 78 -3.03 9.67 24.69
CA THR A 78 -2.87 10.41 25.95
C THR A 78 -2.98 9.43 27.10
N SER A 79 -2.01 8.52 27.25
CA SER A 79 -1.87 7.76 28.49
C SER A 79 -1.47 8.75 29.58
N ARG A 80 -2.27 8.83 30.65
CA ARG A 80 -1.99 9.65 31.83
C ARG A 80 -0.82 9.00 32.59
N CYS A 81 0.39 9.19 32.09
CA CYS A 81 1.60 8.80 32.79
C CYS A 81 1.99 9.97 33.69
N GLU A 82 2.05 9.73 35.00
CA GLU A 82 2.62 10.69 35.93
C GLU A 82 4.14 10.76 35.65
N VAL A 83 4.58 11.86 35.06
CA VAL A 83 6.00 12.07 34.74
C VAL A 83 6.68 12.52 36.03
N LEU A 84 7.25 11.57 36.77
CA LEU A 84 8.06 11.87 37.94
C LEU A 84 9.45 12.33 37.50
N ASP A 85 9.87 13.51 37.96
CA ASP A 85 11.22 14.00 37.71
C ASP A 85 12.22 13.11 38.48
N ILE A 86 13.17 12.54 37.75
CA ILE A 86 14.20 11.65 38.30
C ILE A 86 15.02 12.40 39.38
N SER A 87 15.11 13.72 39.28
CA SER A 87 15.77 14.58 40.28
C SER A 87 15.06 14.49 41.65
N VAL A 88 13.72 14.52 41.66
CA VAL A 88 12.88 14.45 42.86
C VAL A 88 12.98 13.06 43.51
N LEU A 89 12.91 11.99 42.71
CA LEU A 89 13.08 10.61 43.21
C LEU A 89 14.45 10.40 43.85
N ARG A 90 15.52 10.94 43.25
CA ARG A 90 16.87 10.85 43.80
C ARG A 90 17.03 11.66 45.09
N ALA A 91 16.40 12.83 45.19
CA ALA A 91 16.41 13.64 46.40
C ALA A 91 15.70 12.91 47.56
N ALA A 92 14.54 12.31 47.30
CA ALA A 92 13.80 11.53 48.29
C ALA A 92 14.61 10.32 48.80
N HIS A 93 15.26 9.58 47.89
CA HIS A 93 16.15 8.47 48.27
C HIS A 93 17.36 8.91 49.09
N ARG A 94 17.92 10.09 48.82
CA ARG A 94 19.06 10.63 49.59
C ARG A 94 18.63 11.21 50.94
N ALA A 95 17.42 11.75 51.03
CA ALA A 95 16.85 12.28 52.27
C ALA A 95 16.36 11.17 53.21
N ALA A 96 16.03 9.98 52.66
CA ALA A 96 15.73 8.80 53.46
C ALA A 96 16.98 8.38 54.26
N LYS A 97 16.96 8.67 55.56
CA LYS A 97 18.05 8.39 56.48
C LYS A 97 18.21 6.87 56.64
N GLN A 98 19.29 6.30 56.11
CA GLN A 98 19.63 4.91 56.37
C GLN A 98 19.90 4.74 57.88
N SER A 99 19.16 3.84 58.53
CA SER A 99 19.37 3.54 59.94
C SER A 99 20.71 2.83 60.11
N ASP A 100 21.56 3.36 60.98
CA ASP A 100 22.86 2.79 61.30
C ASP A 100 22.66 1.48 62.08
N SER A 101 22.79 0.33 61.40
CA SER A 101 22.67 -0.97 62.05
C SER A 101 23.96 -1.29 62.82
N ARG A 102 24.01 -0.78 64.05
CA ARG A 102 24.74 -1.19 65.27
C ARG A 102 26.12 -1.84 65.11
N LYS A 103 27.14 -1.16 65.67
CA LYS A 103 28.42 -1.78 66.06
C LYS A 103 28.37 -2.31 67.51
N SER A 104 28.94 -3.52 67.64
CA SER A 104 29.67 -4.16 68.76
C SER A 104 28.97 -4.51 70.07
N ALA A 105 29.08 -5.79 70.48
CA ALA A 105 29.61 -6.19 71.80
C ALA A 105 29.85 -7.72 71.91
N GLY A 106 31.05 -8.11 72.31
CA GLY A 106 31.27 -9.13 73.36
C GLY A 106 31.16 -10.63 73.06
N SER A 107 32.32 -11.29 73.07
CA SER A 107 32.60 -12.55 73.79
C SER A 107 31.75 -13.81 73.51
N SER A 108 32.35 -14.81 72.84
CA SER A 108 32.86 -16.00 73.55
C SER A 108 33.47 -17.04 72.61
N ARG A 109 34.78 -17.24 72.77
CA ARG A 109 35.45 -18.55 72.93
C ARG A 109 34.78 -19.79 72.29
N ARG A 110 35.34 -20.28 71.18
CA ARG A 110 35.70 -21.70 71.09
C ARG A 110 36.82 -21.95 70.07
N ARG A 111 38.01 -22.21 70.61
CA ARG A 111 39.08 -22.90 69.90
C ARG A 111 38.57 -24.28 69.47
N ARG A 112 38.68 -24.60 68.19
CA ARG A 112 39.18 -25.91 67.74
C ARG A 112 40.01 -25.72 66.47
N ARG A 113 41.33 -25.84 66.65
CA ARG A 113 42.25 -26.18 65.58
C ARG A 113 41.85 -27.54 65.01
N ALA A 114 41.63 -27.59 63.71
CA ALA A 114 41.91 -28.72 62.85
C ALA A 114 42.39 -28.05 61.56
N GLY A 115 43.70 -27.85 61.38
CA GLY A 115 44.59 -28.95 61.04
C GLY A 115 44.43 -29.31 59.57
N GLN A 116 44.68 -28.36 58.66
CA GLN A 116 45.07 -28.73 57.30
C GLN A 116 46.58 -28.95 57.31
N PRO A 117 47.05 -30.04 56.72
CA PRO A 117 48.28 -29.94 55.95
C PRO A 117 48.04 -30.32 54.48
N ALA A 118 48.82 -29.61 53.68
CA ALA A 118 48.97 -29.75 52.25
C ALA A 118 49.78 -31.01 51.86
N SER A 119 49.62 -31.39 50.58
CA SER A 119 50.64 -31.94 49.67
C SER A 119 51.52 -33.12 50.13
N ARG A 120 51.34 -34.30 49.52
CA ARG A 120 52.25 -34.86 48.50
C ARG A 120 51.64 -36.10 47.86
#